data_AF-A0A9E2PU22-F1
#
_entry.id   AF-A0A9E2PU22-F1
#
_cell.length_a   1.000
_cell.length_b   1.000
_cell.length_c   1.000
_cell.angle_alpha   90.00
_cell.angle_beta   90.00
_cell.angle_gamma   90.00
#
_symmetry.space_group_name_H-M   'P 1'
#
loop_
_entity.id
_entity.type
_entity.pdbx_description
1 polymer ?
#
loop_
_entity_poly.entity_id
_entity_poly.type
_entity_poly.pdbx_seq_one_letter_code
_entity_poly.pdbx_strand_id
1 'polypeptide(L)'
;ADGKPIGPTGNRQMRGMFVAEPKGMSPDLPRATILDLLTTPVDPKKLPWTQGVQSFPLLLDYKGKIRVRDSEKRSHRTVIATDRNGNILVFNTSNRFFTLFRMAEFLKGSTFDIDSALNLDGGTEAQLFIKSKDFEFYSPPSWENSIGNIIDQRKFWLPTVVGVFPRQD
;
A
#
# COMPACT_ATOMS: atom_id res chain seq x y z
N ALA A 1 2.46 -13.30 -6.77
CA ALA A 1 3.84 -13.25 -6.24
C ALA A 1 4.74 -14.03 -7.19
N ASP A 2 5.97 -13.54 -7.42
CA ASP A 2 6.99 -14.22 -8.23
C ASP A 2 6.51 -14.60 -9.64
N GLY A 3 5.80 -13.67 -10.29
CA GLY A 3 5.25 -13.84 -11.63
C GLY A 3 4.01 -14.75 -11.72
N LYS A 4 3.57 -15.35 -10.61
CA LYS A 4 2.36 -16.18 -10.55
C LYS A 4 1.19 -15.39 -9.95
N PRO A 5 0.06 -15.28 -10.64
CA PRO A 5 -1.17 -14.70 -10.07
C PRO A 5 -1.65 -15.54 -8.88
N ILE A 6 -1.96 -14.89 -7.76
CA ILE A 6 -2.55 -15.49 -6.55
C ILE A 6 -3.82 -14.69 -6.23
N GLY A 7 -4.89 -15.39 -5.86
CA GLY A 7 -6.19 -14.78 -5.58
C GLY A 7 -7.16 -14.86 -6.76
N PRO A 8 -8.33 -14.20 -6.68
CA PRO A 8 -9.36 -14.27 -7.70
C PRO A 8 -8.86 -13.73 -9.04
N THR A 9 -9.28 -14.36 -10.14
CA THR A 9 -8.90 -14.00 -11.51
C THR A 9 -9.43 -12.64 -11.96
N GLY A 10 -10.42 -12.10 -11.24
CA GLY A 10 -10.91 -10.75 -11.43
C GLY A 10 -11.56 -10.21 -10.15
N ASN A 11 -11.20 -8.99 -9.78
CA ASN A 11 -11.86 -8.26 -8.69
C ASN A 11 -12.15 -6.82 -9.13
N ARG A 12 -13.36 -6.58 -9.62
CA ARG A 12 -13.81 -5.25 -10.10
C ARG A 12 -13.97 -4.22 -8.98
N GLN A 13 -13.85 -4.62 -7.71
CA GLN A 13 -13.89 -3.67 -6.59
C GLN A 13 -12.54 -3.00 -6.35
N MET A 14 -11.44 -3.63 -6.77
CA MET A 14 -10.11 -3.03 -6.63
C MET A 14 -9.99 -1.77 -7.50
N ARG A 15 -9.16 -0.82 -7.05
CA ARG A 15 -9.03 0.49 -7.71
C ARG A 15 -7.59 0.84 -8.05
N GLY A 16 -6.63 0.24 -7.36
CA GLY A 16 -5.22 0.37 -7.71
C GLY A 16 -4.48 -0.94 -7.55
N MET A 17 -3.30 -1.00 -8.18
CA MET A 17 -2.36 -2.09 -8.03
C MET A 17 -0.96 -1.52 -7.82
N PHE A 18 -0.34 -1.84 -6.69
CA PHE A 18 1.09 -1.62 -6.54
C PHE A 18 1.83 -2.76 -7.24
N VAL A 19 2.81 -2.44 -8.08
CA VAL A 19 3.60 -3.41 -8.86
C VAL A 19 5.09 -3.17 -8.65
N ALA A 20 5.88 -4.24 -8.72
CA ALA A 20 7.33 -4.15 -8.53
C ALA A 20 8.08 -5.28 -9.27
N GLU A 21 9.39 -5.09 -9.44
CA GLU A 21 10.31 -6.03 -10.07
C GLU A 21 9.97 -6.35 -11.53
N PRO A 22 10.32 -5.44 -12.47
CA PRO A 22 10.03 -5.61 -13.90
C PRO A 22 10.69 -6.87 -14.47
N LYS A 23 10.00 -7.51 -15.42
CA LYS A 23 10.45 -8.64 -16.23
C LYS A 23 11.45 -8.09 -17.26
N GLY A 24 12.74 -8.31 -17.00
CA GLY A 24 13.82 -7.87 -17.88
C GLY A 24 14.28 -6.43 -17.62
N MET A 25 15.20 -5.95 -18.46
CA MET A 25 15.89 -4.67 -18.30
C MET A 25 15.35 -3.60 -19.26
N SER A 26 14.03 -3.43 -19.35
CA SER A 26 13.52 -2.23 -20.05
C SER A 26 13.89 -1.00 -19.24
N PRO A 27 14.72 -0.07 -19.77
CA PRO A 27 15.12 1.13 -19.03
C PRO A 27 13.94 2.05 -18.74
N ASP A 28 12.85 1.93 -19.51
CA ASP A 28 11.68 2.81 -19.41
C ASP A 28 10.64 2.34 -18.37
N LEU A 29 10.79 1.13 -17.83
CA LEU A 29 9.85 0.61 -16.83
C LEU A 29 10.32 0.97 -15.41
N PRO A 30 9.50 1.67 -14.61
CA PRO A 30 9.84 1.93 -13.22
C PRO A 30 9.97 0.61 -12.46
N ARG A 31 10.94 0.55 -11.55
CA ARG A 31 11.19 -0.63 -10.72
C ARG A 31 9.97 -1.01 -9.88
N ALA A 32 9.25 0.00 -9.41
CA ALA A 32 7.96 -0.15 -8.75
C ALA A 32 7.08 1.07 -9.05
N THR A 33 5.75 0.89 -9.10
CA THR A 33 4.80 1.98 -9.32
C THR A 33 3.37 1.57 -8.91
N ILE A 34 2.43 2.51 -9.01
CA ILE A 34 1.00 2.30 -8.77
C ILE A 34 0.24 2.43 -10.09
N LEU A 35 -0.54 1.40 -10.42
CA LEU A 35 -1.44 1.41 -11.57
C LEU A 35 -2.86 1.78 -11.11
N ASP A 36 -3.49 2.77 -11.75
CA ASP A 36 -4.93 3.04 -11.60
C ASP A 36 -5.73 2.01 -12.42
N LEU A 37 -6.42 1.10 -11.74
CA LEU A 37 -7.15 0.00 -12.38
C LEU A 37 -8.45 0.43 -13.05
N LEU A 38 -8.91 1.67 -12.83
CA LEU A 38 -10.06 2.21 -13.55
C LEU A 38 -9.68 2.73 -14.94
N THR A 39 -8.45 3.20 -15.12
CA THR A 39 -7.98 3.77 -16.39
C THR A 39 -7.00 2.86 -17.13
N THR A 40 -6.35 1.95 -16.41
CA THR A 40 -5.36 1.02 -16.96
C THR A 40 -5.88 -0.40 -16.80
N PRO A 41 -6.52 -0.97 -17.84
CA PRO A 41 -6.87 -2.38 -17.84
C PRO A 41 -5.60 -3.23 -17.69
N VAL A 42 -5.57 -4.09 -16.69
CA VAL A 42 -4.46 -5.03 -16.45
C VAL A 42 -4.89 -6.46 -16.75
N ASP A 43 -4.06 -7.17 -17.51
CA ASP A 43 -4.09 -8.63 -17.56
C ASP A 43 -2.97 -9.12 -16.63
N PRO A 44 -3.29 -9.70 -15.45
CA PRO A 44 -2.28 -10.17 -14.50
C PRO A 44 -1.25 -11.14 -15.09
N LYS A 45 -1.61 -11.90 -16.15
CA LYS A 45 -0.68 -12.83 -16.82
C LYS A 45 0.33 -12.11 -17.71
N LYS A 46 -0.03 -10.92 -18.22
CA LYS A 46 0.79 -10.12 -19.14
C LYS A 46 1.48 -8.92 -18.48
N LEU A 47 1.32 -8.75 -17.18
CA LEU A 47 1.99 -7.67 -16.46
C LEU A 47 3.51 -7.74 -16.68
N PRO A 48 4.15 -6.59 -16.96
CA PRO A 48 5.60 -6.54 -17.13
C PRO A 48 6.32 -6.53 -15.77
N TRP A 49 5.61 -6.65 -14.66
CA TRP A 49 6.17 -6.82 -13.31
C TRP A 49 5.96 -8.25 -12.81
N THR A 50 6.85 -8.70 -11.93
CA THR A 50 6.76 -10.03 -11.30
C THR A 50 6.06 -9.98 -9.94
N GLN A 51 6.05 -8.83 -9.29
CA GLN A 51 5.32 -8.60 -8.04
C GLN A 51 4.16 -7.63 -8.27
N GLY A 52 3.09 -7.86 -7.53
CA GLY A 52 2.04 -6.85 -7.39
C GLY A 52 0.93 -7.26 -6.46
N VAL A 53 0.28 -6.25 -5.89
CA VAL A 53 -0.85 -6.38 -4.97
C VAL A 53 -1.93 -5.39 -5.36
N GLN A 54 -3.16 -5.89 -5.52
CA GLN A 54 -4.32 -5.05 -5.76
C GLN A 54 -4.93 -4.61 -4.44
N SER A 55 -5.41 -3.37 -4.37
CA SER A 55 -6.10 -2.90 -3.17
C SER A 55 -7.18 -1.85 -3.48
N PHE A 56 -7.89 -1.47 -2.42
CA PHE A 56 -8.96 -0.50 -2.44
C PHE A 56 -8.87 0.48 -1.27
N PRO A 57 -9.18 1.78 -1.48
CA PRO A 57 -9.27 2.47 -2.77
C PRO A 57 -7.92 3.04 -3.23
N LEU A 58 -7.84 3.43 -4.50
CA LEU A 58 -6.87 4.45 -4.93
C LEU A 58 -7.29 5.78 -4.26
N LEU A 59 -6.36 6.42 -3.56
CA LEU A 59 -6.57 7.71 -2.87
C LEU A 59 -6.30 8.88 -3.79
N LEU A 60 -5.17 8.84 -4.49
CA LEU A 60 -4.72 9.85 -5.46
C LEU A 60 -4.38 9.15 -6.78
N ASP A 61 -4.87 9.69 -7.91
CA ASP A 61 -4.39 9.30 -9.24
C ASP A 61 -3.13 10.07 -9.61
N TYR A 62 -2.41 9.68 -10.67
CA TYR A 62 -1.14 10.27 -11.10
C TYR A 62 -1.15 11.80 -11.36
N LYS A 63 -2.32 12.45 -11.36
CA LYS A 63 -2.45 13.91 -11.45
C LYS A 63 -2.61 14.56 -10.06
N GLY A 64 -2.47 13.79 -8.98
CA GLY A 64 -2.77 14.22 -7.61
C GLY A 64 -4.26 14.49 -7.38
N LYS A 65 -5.17 13.90 -8.18
CA LYS A 65 -6.61 14.08 -7.96
C LYS A 65 -7.10 13.11 -6.90
N ILE A 66 -7.85 13.61 -5.92
CA ILE A 66 -8.50 12.78 -4.90
C ILE A 66 -9.58 11.92 -5.55
N ARG A 67 -9.52 10.60 -5.31
CA ARG A 67 -10.39 9.58 -5.91
C ARG A 67 -11.41 8.99 -4.95
N VAL A 68 -11.35 9.38 -3.68
CA VAL A 68 -12.28 8.97 -2.63
C VAL A 68 -13.24 10.10 -2.27
N ARG A 69 -14.44 9.73 -1.80
CA ARG A 69 -15.42 10.69 -1.26
C ARG A 69 -15.18 10.89 0.23
N ASP A 70 -15.62 12.04 0.73
CA ASP A 70 -15.62 12.29 2.16
C ASP A 70 -16.60 11.37 2.90
N SER A 71 -16.26 11.05 4.15
CA SER A 71 -17.03 10.20 5.05
C SER A 71 -16.57 10.43 6.48
N GLU A 72 -17.40 10.13 7.47
CA GLU A 72 -17.03 10.22 8.88
C GLU A 72 -16.15 9.06 9.39
N LYS A 73 -15.90 8.03 8.57
CA LYS A 73 -15.25 6.79 9.04
C LYS A 73 -13.75 6.95 9.23
N ARG A 74 -13.34 7.16 10.48
CA ARG A 74 -11.94 7.20 10.91
C ARG A 74 -11.39 5.82 11.29
N SER A 75 -10.14 5.56 10.91
CA SER A 75 -9.48 4.26 11.06
C SER A 75 -7.96 4.41 11.02
N HIS A 76 -7.22 3.40 11.48
CA HIS A 76 -5.81 3.27 11.10
C HIS A 76 -5.71 3.06 9.59
N ARG A 77 -4.66 3.62 8.99
CA ARG A 77 -4.37 3.58 7.56
C ARG A 77 -2.99 3.00 7.35
N THR A 78 -2.90 2.14 6.34
CA THR A 78 -1.67 1.76 5.68
C THR A 78 -1.79 2.24 4.24
N VAL A 79 -0.83 3.01 3.75
CA VAL A 79 -0.85 3.57 2.39
C VAL A 79 0.51 3.37 1.76
N ILE A 80 0.52 2.98 0.50
CA ILE A 80 1.70 3.07 -0.35
C ILE A 80 1.50 4.18 -1.38
N ALA A 81 2.54 4.97 -1.62
CA ALA A 81 2.48 6.12 -2.50
C ALA A 81 3.72 6.24 -3.39
N THR A 82 3.58 6.97 -4.48
CA THR A 82 4.67 7.41 -5.34
C THR A 82 4.79 8.93 -5.26
N ASP A 83 6.02 9.43 -5.13
CA ASP A 83 6.29 10.84 -5.40
C ASP A 83 6.60 11.06 -6.89
N ARG A 84 6.71 12.33 -7.29
CA ARG A 84 7.04 12.70 -8.68
C ARG A 84 8.44 12.27 -9.14
N ASN A 85 9.33 11.93 -8.21
CA ASN A 85 10.66 11.42 -8.53
C ASN A 85 10.66 9.89 -8.70
N GLY A 86 9.51 9.24 -8.51
CA GLY A 86 9.38 7.79 -8.59
C GLY A 86 9.81 7.05 -7.33
N ASN A 87 10.02 7.74 -6.20
CA ASN A 87 10.26 7.09 -4.92
C ASN A 87 8.99 6.43 -4.41
N ILE A 88 9.15 5.30 -3.73
CA ILE A 88 8.05 4.61 -3.06
C ILE A 88 8.03 5.02 -1.59
N LEU A 89 6.89 5.55 -1.13
CA LEU A 89 6.68 5.95 0.25
C LEU A 89 5.64 5.05 0.91
N VAL A 90 5.91 4.61 2.15
CA VAL A 90 5.01 3.79 2.95
C VAL A 90 4.57 4.59 4.17
N PHE A 91 3.26 4.73 4.34
CA PHE A 91 2.65 5.44 5.46
C PHE A 91 1.86 4.46 6.32
N ASN A 92 2.05 4.57 7.64
CA ASN A 92 1.23 3.91 8.64
C ASN A 92 0.82 4.93 9.69
N THR A 93 -0.44 4.90 10.12
CA THR A 93 -0.94 5.79 11.17
C THR A 93 -1.02 5.06 12.50
N SER A 94 -0.47 5.63 13.56
CA SER A 94 -0.53 5.08 14.93
C SER A 94 -1.91 5.20 15.58
N ASN A 95 -2.81 6.02 15.03
CA ASN A 95 -4.10 6.32 15.61
C ASN A 95 -5.19 6.50 14.54
N ARG A 96 -6.47 6.42 14.97
CA ARG A 96 -7.65 6.53 14.11
C ARG A 96 -8.06 7.99 13.84
N PHE A 97 -7.13 8.81 13.35
CA PHE A 97 -7.41 10.22 13.04
C PHE A 97 -7.95 10.42 11.63
N PHE A 98 -7.51 9.62 10.66
CA PHE A 98 -7.80 9.84 9.25
C PHE A 98 -9.03 9.08 8.73
N THR A 99 -9.93 9.83 8.09
CA THR A 99 -10.83 9.28 7.06
C THR A 99 -9.99 9.02 5.78
N LEU A 100 -10.51 8.26 4.82
CA LEU A 100 -9.78 8.05 3.55
C LEU A 100 -9.58 9.39 2.82
N PHE A 101 -10.59 10.25 2.83
CA PHE A 101 -10.54 11.57 2.22
C PHE A 101 -9.51 12.47 2.89
N ARG A 102 -9.52 12.55 4.23
CA ARG A 102 -8.52 13.34 4.97
C ARG A 102 -7.09 12.80 4.79
N MET A 103 -6.90 11.49 4.65
CA MET A 103 -5.59 10.92 4.30
C MET A 103 -5.15 11.37 2.90
N ALA A 104 -6.05 11.35 1.92
CA ALA A 104 -5.75 11.82 0.56
C ALA A 104 -5.42 13.31 0.51
N GLU A 105 -6.16 14.15 1.25
CA GLU A 105 -5.86 15.58 1.40
C GLU A 105 -4.49 15.82 2.05
N PHE A 106 -4.19 15.09 3.14
CA PHE A 106 -2.90 15.18 3.82
C PHE A 106 -1.74 14.83 2.87
N LEU A 107 -1.83 13.71 2.16
CA LEU A 107 -0.79 13.28 1.22
C LEU A 107 -0.60 14.30 0.10
N LYS A 108 -1.70 14.79 -0.48
CA LYS A 108 -1.68 15.79 -1.55
C LYS A 108 -1.07 17.13 -1.11
N GLY A 109 -1.34 17.55 0.12
CA GLY A 109 -0.81 18.80 0.70
C GLY A 109 0.55 18.65 1.38
N SER A 110 1.12 17.44 1.41
CA SER A 110 2.39 17.18 2.07
C SER A 110 3.59 17.69 1.26
N THR A 111 4.72 17.85 1.93
CA THR A 111 6.00 18.21 1.29
C THR A 111 6.64 17.05 0.51
N PHE A 112 6.03 15.86 0.51
CA PHE A 112 6.55 14.68 -0.18
C PHE A 112 6.27 14.67 -1.69
N ASP A 113 5.54 15.67 -2.21
CA ASP A 113 5.18 15.78 -3.63
C ASP A 113 4.59 14.49 -4.22
N ILE A 114 3.62 13.93 -3.47
CA ILE A 114 2.93 12.69 -3.83
C ILE A 114 2.06 12.91 -5.07
N ASP A 115 2.25 12.08 -6.10
CA ASP A 115 1.36 12.05 -7.26
C ASP A 115 0.30 10.96 -7.14
N SER A 116 0.65 9.74 -6.71
CA SER A 116 -0.28 8.62 -6.61
C SER A 116 -0.23 7.98 -5.23
N ALA A 117 -1.38 7.53 -4.74
CA ALA A 117 -1.45 6.88 -3.43
C ALA A 117 -2.53 5.79 -3.42
N LEU A 118 -2.18 4.62 -2.92
CA LEU A 118 -3.05 3.45 -2.81
C LEU A 118 -3.20 3.08 -1.34
N ASN A 119 -4.44 3.09 -0.86
CA ASN A 119 -4.75 2.55 0.46
C ASN A 119 -4.59 1.03 0.43
N LEU A 120 -3.91 0.50 1.45
CA LEU A 120 -3.81 -0.93 1.74
C LEU A 120 -4.75 -1.29 2.90
N ASP A 121 -4.71 -2.54 3.35
CA ASP A 121 -5.50 -2.97 4.50
C ASP A 121 -5.19 -2.10 5.73
N GLY A 122 -6.27 -1.60 6.33
CA GLY A 122 -6.23 -0.68 7.45
C GLY A 122 -7.06 -1.19 8.63
N GLY A 123 -7.41 -0.30 9.56
CA GLY A 123 -8.22 -0.68 10.72
C GLY A 123 -7.42 -1.50 11.73
N THR A 124 -7.95 -2.64 12.17
CA THR A 124 -7.24 -3.53 13.10
C THR A 124 -6.03 -4.19 12.46
N GLU A 125 -6.01 -4.31 11.12
CA GLU A 125 -4.93 -4.96 10.37
C GLU A 125 -3.81 -4.01 9.94
N ALA A 126 -3.94 -2.71 10.26
CA ALA A 126 -2.89 -1.75 9.93
C ALA A 126 -1.65 -2.04 10.79
N GLN A 127 -0.57 -2.46 10.13
CA GLN A 127 0.68 -2.85 10.78
C GLN A 127 1.87 -2.32 10.00
N LEU A 128 2.96 -2.01 10.70
CA LEU A 128 4.24 -1.65 10.09
C LEU A 128 5.37 -2.24 10.91
N PHE A 129 6.30 -2.89 10.22
CA PHE A 129 7.53 -3.40 10.82
C PHE A 129 8.72 -2.90 10.01
N ILE A 130 9.67 -2.26 10.70
CA ILE A 130 10.92 -1.79 10.12
C ILE A 130 12.05 -2.41 10.93
N LYS A 131 12.98 -3.05 10.24
CA LYS A 131 14.19 -3.59 10.85
C LYS A 131 15.39 -3.29 9.98
N SER A 132 16.38 -2.66 10.58
CA SER A 132 17.71 -2.46 10.03
C SER A 132 18.76 -2.94 11.05
N LYS A 133 20.04 -2.73 10.77
CA LYS A 133 21.13 -3.13 11.67
C LYS A 133 21.00 -2.51 13.07
N ASP A 134 20.69 -1.21 13.13
CA ASP A 134 20.75 -0.42 14.37
C ASP A 134 19.38 0.19 14.74
N PHE A 135 18.30 -0.21 14.06
CA PHE A 135 16.97 0.33 14.28
C PHE A 135 15.89 -0.73 14.09
N GLU A 136 14.98 -0.81 15.04
CA GLU A 136 13.78 -1.64 14.97
C GLU A 136 12.58 -0.79 15.39
N PHE A 137 11.52 -0.83 14.58
CA PHE A 137 10.27 -0.15 14.86
C PHE A 137 9.11 -1.07 14.50
N TYR A 138 8.12 -1.11 15.39
CA TYR A 138 6.90 -1.88 15.19
C TYR A 138 5.68 -1.02 15.55
N SER A 139 4.76 -0.91 14.61
CA SER A 139 3.41 -0.38 14.82
C SER A 139 2.45 -1.59 14.83
N PRO A 140 2.00 -2.04 16.02
CA PRO A 140 1.16 -3.22 16.15
C PRO A 140 -0.26 -2.98 15.62
N PRO A 141 -1.00 -4.07 15.34
CA PRO A 141 -2.42 -3.96 15.11
C PRO A 141 -3.13 -3.40 16.35
N SER A 142 -4.16 -2.58 16.13
CA SER A 142 -4.77 -1.83 17.24
C SER A 142 -5.57 -2.67 18.25
N TRP A 143 -5.84 -3.94 17.95
CA TRP A 143 -6.51 -4.83 18.89
C TRP A 143 -5.60 -5.25 20.05
N GLU A 144 -4.28 -5.32 19.85
CA GLU A 144 -3.31 -5.62 20.91
C GLU A 144 -3.35 -4.56 22.02
N ASN A 145 -3.65 -3.30 21.67
CA ASN A 145 -3.83 -2.21 22.65
C ASN A 145 -5.21 -2.23 23.34
N SER A 146 -6.19 -2.97 22.82
CA SER A 146 -7.59 -2.95 23.31
C SER A 146 -7.94 -4.15 24.20
N ILE A 147 -7.11 -5.19 24.21
CA ILE A 147 -7.34 -6.42 24.99
C ILE A 147 -6.12 -6.60 25.89
N GLY A 148 -6.14 -5.96 27.06
CA GLY A 148 -5.09 -6.14 28.05
C GLY A 148 -4.85 -7.63 28.32
N ASN A 149 -3.65 -8.12 28.00
CA ASN A 149 -2.98 -9.30 28.54
C ASN A 149 -3.83 -10.57 28.80
N ILE A 150 -4.79 -10.94 27.95
CA ILE A 150 -5.61 -12.16 28.18
C ILE A 150 -5.59 -13.16 27.01
N ILE A 151 -5.01 -12.88 25.85
CA ILE A 151 -4.86 -13.93 24.81
C ILE A 151 -3.51 -13.83 24.12
N ASP A 152 -2.69 -14.84 24.45
CA ASP A 152 -1.46 -15.26 23.81
C ASP A 152 -1.54 -15.21 22.27
N GLN A 153 -0.60 -14.49 21.66
CA GLN A 153 -0.08 -14.61 20.29
C GLN A 153 -1.03 -15.08 19.19
N ARG A 154 -2.16 -14.41 18.96
CA ARG A 154 -2.80 -14.48 17.65
C ARG A 154 -2.03 -13.64 16.65
N LYS A 155 -0.87 -14.17 16.20
CA LYS A 155 -0.21 -13.75 14.96
C LYS A 155 -1.27 -13.76 13.87
N PHE A 156 -1.75 -12.57 13.48
CA PHE A 156 -2.65 -12.51 12.35
C PHE A 156 -1.87 -12.92 11.11
N TRP A 157 -2.37 -13.97 10.45
CA TRP A 157 -1.93 -14.33 9.11
C TRP A 157 -2.49 -13.28 8.17
N LEU A 158 -1.75 -12.18 7.96
CA LEU A 158 -2.00 -11.34 6.81
C LEU A 158 -1.78 -12.21 5.56
N PRO A 159 -2.77 -12.37 4.67
CA PRO A 159 -2.64 -13.26 3.53
C PRO A 159 -1.57 -12.77 2.54
N THR A 160 -1.21 -11.49 2.59
CA THR A 160 -0.18 -10.87 1.75
C THR A 160 0.42 -9.67 2.46
N VAL A 161 1.74 -9.51 2.35
CA VAL A 161 2.49 -8.35 2.87
C VAL A 161 3.29 -7.70 1.75
N VAL A 162 3.51 -6.38 1.86
CA VAL A 162 4.48 -5.67 1.02
C VAL A 162 5.80 -5.61 1.79
N GLY A 163 6.79 -6.36 1.33
CA GLY A 163 8.14 -6.36 1.89
C GLY A 163 9.07 -5.46 1.09
N VAL A 164 9.92 -4.70 1.79
CA VAL A 164 10.99 -3.88 1.19
C VAL A 164 12.31 -4.35 1.79
N PHE A 165 13.25 -4.71 0.93
CA PHE A 165 14.55 -5.24 1.32
C PHE A 165 15.66 -4.53 0.54
N PRO A 166 16.84 -4.33 1.14
CA PRO A 166 18.04 -3.95 0.38
C PRO A 166 18.28 -4.98 -0.73
N ARG A 167 18.71 -4.50 -1.89
CA ARG A 167 19.19 -5.41 -2.93
C ARG A 167 20.51 -6.03 -2.47
N GLN A 168 20.68 -7.32 -2.72
CA GLN A 168 21.99 -7.93 -2.65
C GLN A 168 22.72 -7.50 -3.91
N ASP A 169 23.86 -6.83 -3.73
CA ASP A 169 24.80 -6.52 -4.82
C ASP A 169 25.44 -7.80 -5.37
#